data_AF-A0A8B7F745-F1
#
_entry.id   AF-A0A8B7F745-F1
#
_cell.length_a   1.000
_cell.length_b   1.000
_cell.length_c   1.000
_cell.angle_alpha   90.00
_cell.angle_beta   90.00
_cell.angle_gamma   90.00
#
_symmetry.space_group_name_H-M   'P 1'
#
loop_
_entity.id
_entity.type
_entity.pdbx_description
1 polymer ?
#
loop_
_entity_poly.entity_id
_entity_poly.type
_entity_poly.pdbx_seq_one_letter_code
_entity_poly.pdbx_strand_id
1 'polypeptide(L)'
;MGEGKGDSFDGVSTDRLKMELLEEIHLKEVVQLSLLEIRHKIAELEAKLNSDYEGGEWKTRYETQLELNDQLEKQIVSLKEKMAKMRGNPSDRLSSIRVYEQMPVESLNTLLKQLEKEKRSLENQVKDYALRLEQESKAYHKTNNERRTYLAEMSQVSGSYQVSKKQQMDQLPRMKENLVKTGRYNPVNQKTMNAKRGPTKKVTRSNHLPKLNP
;
A
#
# COMPACT_ATOMS: atom_id res chain seq x y z
N MET A 1 12.13 -88.93 -52.42
CA MET A 1 11.74 -89.82 -51.32
C MET A 1 12.65 -89.48 -50.16
N GLY A 2 12.30 -88.71 -49.14
CA GLY A 2 10.98 -88.38 -48.60
C GLY A 2 10.60 -89.41 -47.54
N GLU A 3 11.01 -89.17 -46.29
CA GLU A 3 10.44 -89.68 -45.02
C GLU A 3 11.37 -89.19 -43.91
N GLY A 4 11.07 -88.09 -43.22
CA GLY A 4 9.86 -87.93 -42.42
C GLY A 4 10.11 -88.55 -41.04
N LYS A 5 11.12 -88.05 -40.32
CA LYS A 5 11.40 -88.45 -38.94
C LYS A 5 10.27 -87.90 -38.07
N GLY A 6 9.21 -88.70 -37.93
CA GLY A 6 8.09 -88.41 -37.05
C GLY A 6 8.57 -88.41 -35.61
N ASP A 7 8.49 -87.25 -34.95
CA ASP A 7 8.66 -87.14 -33.51
C ASP A 7 7.59 -88.00 -32.83
N SER A 8 8.05 -89.00 -32.07
CA SER A 8 7.21 -89.88 -31.28
C SER A 8 6.72 -89.13 -30.04
N PHE A 9 5.42 -88.83 -30.00
CA PHE A 9 4.74 -88.22 -28.85
C PHE A 9 4.31 -89.25 -27.78
N ASP A 10 5.00 -90.37 -27.65
CA ASP A 10 4.61 -91.51 -26.80
C ASP A 10 5.06 -91.36 -25.33
N GLY A 11 4.88 -90.17 -24.73
CA GLY A 11 5.36 -89.88 -23.38
C GLY A 11 4.61 -88.78 -22.62
N VAL A 12 3.53 -88.25 -23.18
CA VAL A 12 2.75 -87.18 -22.55
C VAL A 12 1.29 -87.59 -22.47
N SER A 13 0.86 -88.01 -21.28
CA SER A 13 -0.57 -88.25 -21.00
C SER A 13 -1.33 -86.92 -21.05
N THR A 14 -2.53 -86.92 -21.63
CA THR A 14 -3.43 -85.77 -21.69
C THR A 14 -3.65 -85.10 -20.34
N ASP A 15 -3.62 -85.86 -19.25
CA ASP A 15 -3.78 -85.33 -17.89
C ASP A 15 -2.56 -84.54 -17.41
N ARG A 16 -1.36 -84.86 -17.89
CA ARG A 16 -0.14 -84.08 -17.65
C ARG A 16 -0.22 -82.71 -18.31
N LEU A 17 -0.69 -82.64 -19.56
CA LEU A 17 -0.87 -81.36 -20.26
C LEU A 17 -1.93 -80.47 -19.60
N LYS A 18 -3.01 -81.06 -19.07
CA LYS A 18 -4.02 -80.30 -18.33
C LYS A 18 -3.46 -79.71 -17.03
N MET A 19 -2.60 -80.46 -16.34
CA MET A 19 -1.95 -80.00 -15.12
C MET A 19 -0.98 -78.85 -15.42
N GLU A 20 -0.11 -79.00 -16.43
CA GLU A 20 0.80 -77.95 -16.88
C GLU A 20 0.05 -76.69 -17.33
N LEU A 21 -1.09 -76.83 -18.02
CA LEU A 21 -1.95 -75.71 -18.41
C LEU A 21 -2.54 -74.96 -17.20
N LEU A 22 -2.98 -75.68 -16.16
CA LEU A 22 -3.52 -75.05 -14.94
C LEU A 22 -2.42 -74.31 -14.17
N GLU A 23 -1.22 -74.87 -14.08
CA GLU A 23 -0.05 -74.21 -13.48
C GLU A 23 0.33 -72.95 -14.27
N GLU A 24 0.31 -72.99 -15.59
CA GLU A 24 0.61 -71.83 -16.45
C GLU A 24 -0.45 -70.73 -16.31
N ILE A 25 -1.74 -71.09 -16.20
CA ILE A 25 -2.81 -70.13 -15.91
C ILE A 25 -2.60 -69.46 -14.56
N HIS A 26 -2.30 -70.23 -13.51
CA HIS A 26 -2.04 -69.68 -12.19
C HIS A 26 -0.81 -68.76 -12.17
N LEU A 27 0.29 -69.18 -12.80
CA LEU A 27 1.50 -68.37 -12.91
C LEU A 27 1.23 -67.06 -13.66
N LYS A 28 0.41 -67.11 -14.71
CA LYS A 28 -0.02 -65.92 -15.45
C LYS A 28 -0.80 -64.94 -14.56
N GLU A 29 -1.71 -65.42 -13.73
CA GLU A 29 -2.45 -64.57 -12.78
C GLU A 29 -1.52 -63.91 -11.76
N VAL A 30 -0.56 -64.66 -11.21
CA VAL A 30 0.46 -64.13 -10.28
C VAL A 30 1.29 -63.04 -10.92
N VAL A 31 1.74 -63.24 -12.17
CA VAL A 31 2.50 -62.23 -12.92
C VAL A 31 1.65 -60.99 -13.22
N GLN A 32 0.37 -61.15 -13.53
CA GLN A 32 -0.53 -60.02 -13.77
C GLN A 32 -0.74 -59.18 -12.50
N LEU A 33 -0.90 -59.82 -11.34
CA LEU A 33 -0.98 -59.12 -10.04
C LEU A 33 0.31 -58.35 -9.74
N SER A 34 1.47 -58.98 -9.93
CA SER A 34 2.77 -58.32 -9.73
C SER A 34 2.96 -57.13 -10.68
N LEU A 35 2.54 -57.26 -11.95
CA LEU A 35 2.60 -56.17 -12.92
C LEU A 35 1.72 -54.98 -12.50
N LEU A 36 0.52 -55.25 -11.97
CA LEU A 36 -0.36 -54.21 -11.43
C LEU A 36 0.26 -53.51 -10.21
N GLU A 37 0.85 -54.28 -9.30
CA GLU A 37 1.55 -53.75 -8.12
C GLU A 37 2.74 -52.87 -8.52
N ILE A 38 3.55 -53.32 -9.47
CA ILE A 38 4.69 -52.55 -10.00
C ILE A 38 4.20 -51.28 -10.68
N ARG A 39 3.14 -51.34 -11.50
CA ARG A 39 2.55 -50.14 -12.14
C ARG A 39 2.02 -49.15 -11.10
N HIS A 40 1.35 -49.65 -10.07
CA HIS A 40 0.88 -48.80 -8.98
C HIS A 40 2.06 -48.16 -8.24
N LYS A 41 3.14 -48.92 -7.99
CA LYS A 41 4.34 -48.40 -7.33
C LYS A 41 5.05 -47.35 -8.16
N ILE A 42 5.13 -47.54 -9.48
CA ILE A 42 5.66 -46.55 -10.42
C ILE A 42 4.84 -45.26 -10.32
N ALA A 43 3.52 -45.34 -10.39
CA ALA A 43 2.64 -44.16 -10.28
C ALA A 43 2.78 -43.44 -8.93
N GLU A 44 2.93 -44.18 -7.82
CA GLU A 44 3.18 -43.59 -6.49
C GLU A 44 4.53 -42.84 -6.45
N LEU A 45 5.59 -43.42 -7.04
CA LEU A 45 6.91 -42.80 -7.10
C LEU A 45 6.94 -41.58 -8.02
N GLU A 46 6.26 -41.63 -9.16
CA GLU A 46 6.10 -40.50 -10.07
C GLU A 46 5.33 -39.34 -9.40
N ALA A 47 4.27 -39.64 -8.64
CA ALA A 47 3.53 -38.63 -7.88
C ALA A 47 4.38 -37.98 -6.77
N LYS A 48 5.21 -38.76 -6.07
CA LYS A 48 6.16 -38.23 -5.08
C LYS A 48 7.24 -37.38 -5.71
N LEU A 49 7.75 -37.77 -6.87
CA LEU A 49 8.74 -36.99 -7.61
C LEU A 49 8.15 -35.65 -8.10
N ASN A 50 6.90 -35.66 -8.56
CA ASN A 50 6.18 -34.47 -9.02
C ASN A 50 5.62 -33.59 -7.88
N SER A 51 5.72 -34.04 -6.63
CA SER A 51 5.36 -33.26 -5.46
C SER A 51 6.47 -32.22 -5.19
N ASP A 52 6.39 -31.08 -5.90
CA ASP A 52 7.28 -29.91 -5.83
C ASP A 52 7.34 -29.22 -4.44
N TYR A 53 6.65 -29.75 -3.43
CA TYR A 53 6.47 -29.08 -2.14
C TYR A 53 7.80 -28.83 -1.41
N GLU A 54 8.79 -29.71 -1.56
CA GLU A 54 10.13 -29.54 -0.96
C GLU A 54 11.13 -28.82 -1.91
N GLY A 55 10.90 -28.88 -3.22
CA GLY A 55 11.77 -28.29 -4.24
C GLY A 55 11.68 -26.76 -4.34
N GLY A 56 10.58 -26.16 -3.88
CA GLY A 56 10.37 -24.71 -3.94
C GLY A 56 10.80 -23.92 -2.70
N GLU A 57 10.87 -24.57 -1.53
CA GLU A 57 11.12 -23.89 -0.25
C GLU A 57 12.55 -23.38 -0.14
N TRP A 58 13.55 -24.21 -0.47
CA TRP A 58 14.95 -23.81 -0.42
C TRP A 58 15.24 -22.65 -1.39
N LYS A 59 14.58 -22.67 -2.56
CA LYS A 59 14.68 -21.61 -3.56
C LYS A 59 14.09 -20.30 -3.05
N THR A 60 12.89 -20.35 -2.47
CA THR A 60 12.24 -19.17 -1.86
C THR A 60 13.09 -18.59 -0.73
N ARG A 61 13.67 -19.45 0.13
CA ARG A 61 14.57 -19.01 1.20
C ARG A 61 15.85 -18.38 0.66
N TYR A 62 16.45 -18.98 -0.36
CA TYR A 62 17.64 -18.45 -1.01
C TYR A 62 17.37 -17.08 -1.66
N GLU A 63 16.27 -16.94 -2.39
CA GLU A 63 15.87 -15.67 -3.02
C GLU A 63 15.60 -14.59 -1.96
N THR A 64 14.87 -14.92 -0.89
CA THR A 64 14.65 -14.00 0.24
C THR A 64 15.95 -13.58 0.91
N GLN A 65 16.90 -14.52 1.07
CA GLN A 65 18.20 -14.23 1.67
C GLN A 65 19.05 -13.31 0.78
N LEU A 66 19.02 -13.52 -0.54
CA LEU A 66 19.69 -12.64 -1.49
C LEU A 66 19.15 -11.21 -1.41
N GLU A 67 17.82 -11.05 -1.34
CA GLU A 67 17.20 -9.74 -1.23
C GLU A 67 17.58 -9.04 0.09
N LEU A 68 17.55 -9.76 1.21
CA LEU A 68 17.98 -9.24 2.50
C LEU A 68 19.47 -8.82 2.47
N ASN A 69 20.32 -9.64 1.85
CA ASN A 69 21.75 -9.33 1.72
C ASN A 69 22.00 -8.07 0.89
N ASP A 70 21.29 -7.89 -0.24
CA ASP A 70 21.37 -6.67 -1.05
C ASP A 70 20.95 -5.43 -0.25
N GLN A 71 19.87 -5.53 0.55
CA GLN A 71 19.46 -4.45 1.43
C GLN A 71 20.52 -4.12 2.50
N LEU A 72 21.13 -5.13 3.12
CA LEU A 72 22.20 -4.95 4.09
C LEU A 72 23.43 -4.31 3.47
N GLU A 73 23.81 -4.71 2.26
CA GLU A 73 24.95 -4.16 1.54
C GLU A 73 24.74 -2.68 1.20
N LYS A 74 23.53 -2.32 0.74
CA LYS A 74 23.11 -0.92 0.56
C LYS A 74 23.19 -0.12 1.87
N GLN A 75 22.75 -0.71 2.99
CA GLN A 75 22.86 -0.06 4.31
C GLN A 75 24.32 0.16 4.73
N ILE A 76 25.18 -0.84 4.53
CA ILE A 76 26.62 -0.75 4.83
C ILE A 76 27.25 0.40 4.05
N VAL A 77 26.98 0.50 2.75
CA VAL A 77 27.49 1.60 1.91
C VAL A 77 26.98 2.96 2.40
N SER A 78 25.66 3.08 2.64
CA SER A 78 25.05 4.31 3.15
C SER A 78 25.65 4.75 4.50
N LEU A 79 25.88 3.82 5.42
CA LEU A 79 26.49 4.08 6.71
C LEU A 79 27.96 4.50 6.56
N LYS A 80 28.74 3.82 5.70
CA LYS A 80 30.12 4.21 5.40
C LYS A 80 30.22 5.62 4.84
N GLU A 81 29.34 6.00 3.92
CA GLU A 81 29.28 7.37 3.40
C GLU A 81 28.92 8.40 4.47
N LYS A 82 27.94 8.10 5.32
CA LYS A 82 27.57 8.99 6.44
C LYS A 82 28.72 9.16 7.42
N MET A 83 29.43 8.07 7.75
CA MET A 83 30.63 8.13 8.58
C MET A 83 31.73 8.96 7.92
N ALA A 84 31.97 8.79 6.62
CA ALA A 84 32.96 9.58 5.89
C ALA A 84 32.62 11.08 5.90
N LYS A 85 31.34 11.44 5.73
CA LYS A 85 30.86 12.84 5.83
C LYS A 85 31.07 13.42 7.24
N MET A 86 30.77 12.64 8.28
CA MET A 86 31.02 13.07 9.67
C MET A 86 32.51 13.14 10.01
N ARG A 87 33.32 12.29 9.39
CA ARG A 87 34.79 12.25 9.50
C ARG A 87 35.49 13.28 8.62
N GLY A 88 34.74 14.12 7.89
CA GLY A 88 35.30 15.28 7.19
C GLY A 88 36.29 16.02 8.09
N ASN A 89 37.36 16.55 7.49
CA ASN A 89 38.54 17.03 8.20
C ASN A 89 38.10 17.86 9.43
N PRO A 90 38.51 17.52 10.66
CA PRO A 90 38.20 18.35 11.83
C PRO A 90 38.72 19.78 11.66
N SER A 91 39.68 19.99 10.74
CA SER A 91 40.08 21.31 10.25
C SER A 91 38.89 22.14 9.73
N ASP A 92 38.05 21.54 8.89
CA ASP A 92 36.96 22.20 8.15
C ASP A 92 35.70 22.40 8.98
N ARG A 93 35.53 21.65 10.08
CA ARG A 93 34.37 21.79 10.98
C ARG A 93 34.52 22.96 11.95
N LEU A 94 35.77 23.30 12.31
CA LEU A 94 36.11 24.37 13.23
C LEU A 94 36.86 25.52 12.55
N SER A 95 36.97 25.51 11.22
CA SER A 95 37.63 26.57 10.46
C SER A 95 36.97 27.93 10.67
N SER A 96 35.64 27.98 10.82
CA SER A 96 34.92 29.21 11.20
C SER A 96 35.27 29.71 12.60
N ILE A 97 35.65 28.83 13.54
CA ILE A 97 36.00 29.19 14.91
C ILE A 97 37.49 29.60 15.02
N ARG A 98 38.37 28.89 14.32
CA ARG A 98 39.82 29.16 14.28
C ARG A 98 40.17 30.58 13.83
N VAL A 99 39.36 31.19 12.96
CA VAL A 99 39.56 32.59 12.56
C VAL A 99 39.51 33.53 13.76
N TYR A 100 38.68 33.23 14.76
CA TYR A 100 38.60 34.02 15.99
C TYR A 100 39.78 33.75 16.94
N GLU A 101 40.28 32.51 17.01
CA GLU A 101 41.44 32.15 17.85
C GLU A 101 42.74 32.85 17.40
N GLN A 102 42.87 33.14 16.10
CA GLN A 102 44.04 33.81 15.52
C GLN A 102 43.97 35.34 15.61
N MET A 103 42.85 35.92 16.03
CA MET A 103 42.72 37.37 16.14
C MET A 103 43.29 37.93 17.45
N PRO A 104 43.84 39.15 17.42
CA PRO A 104 44.18 39.87 18.65
C PRO A 104 42.97 40.07 19.55
N VAL A 105 43.20 40.07 20.87
CA VAL A 105 42.15 40.20 21.89
C VAL A 105 41.41 41.54 21.75
N GLU A 106 42.10 42.59 21.34
CA GLU A 106 41.53 43.92 21.08
C GLU A 106 40.52 43.87 19.93
N SER A 107 40.88 43.20 18.82
CA SER A 107 40.00 43.01 17.67
C SER A 107 38.77 42.19 18.05
N LEU A 108 38.95 41.09 18.81
CA LEU A 108 37.84 40.29 19.33
C LEU A 108 36.88 41.10 20.20
N ASN A 109 37.40 41.96 21.08
CA ASN A 109 36.58 42.85 21.90
C ASN A 109 35.78 43.86 21.08
N THR A 110 36.38 44.43 20.02
CA THR A 110 35.64 45.34 19.12
C THR A 110 34.54 44.62 18.36
N LEU A 111 34.82 43.42 17.87
CA LEU A 111 33.86 42.59 17.15
C LEU A 111 32.70 42.18 18.07
N LEU A 112 32.98 41.79 19.30
CA LEU A 112 31.97 41.41 20.28
C LEU A 112 30.99 42.56 20.55
N LYS A 113 31.51 43.77 20.78
CA LYS A 113 30.67 44.98 20.97
C LYS A 113 29.78 45.27 19.77
N GLN A 114 30.30 45.08 18.55
CA GLN A 114 29.54 45.28 17.32
C GLN A 114 28.43 44.23 17.19
N LEU A 115 28.74 42.94 17.39
CA LEU A 115 27.77 41.86 17.33
C LEU A 115 26.67 42.00 18.39
N GLU A 116 27.01 42.46 19.59
CA GLU A 116 26.02 42.76 20.63
C GLU A 116 25.06 43.88 20.22
N LYS A 117 25.56 44.92 19.54
CA LYS A 117 24.73 46.02 19.02
C LYS A 117 23.81 45.52 17.90
N GLU A 118 24.33 44.72 16.98
CA GLU A 118 23.56 44.11 15.90
C GLU A 118 22.48 43.17 16.44
N LYS A 119 22.82 42.31 17.41
CA LYS A 119 21.85 41.45 18.11
C LYS A 119 20.70 42.26 18.70
N ARG A 120 21.00 43.31 19.47
CA ARG A 120 19.97 44.19 20.05
C ARG A 120 19.11 44.87 18.98
N SER A 121 19.71 45.30 17.88
CA SER A 121 18.98 45.90 16.76
C SER A 121 18.02 44.90 16.11
N LEU A 122 18.48 43.68 15.81
CA LEU A 122 17.66 42.63 15.21
C LEU A 122 16.54 42.17 16.15
N GLU A 123 16.83 42.02 17.44
CA GLU A 123 15.81 41.69 18.44
C GLU A 123 14.69 42.75 18.50
N ASN A 124 15.05 44.03 18.38
CA ASN A 124 14.06 45.10 18.31
C ASN A 124 13.26 45.05 17.01
N GLN A 125 13.91 44.84 15.86
CA GLN A 125 13.21 44.68 14.58
C GLN A 125 12.22 43.51 14.61
N VAL A 126 12.59 42.38 15.20
CA VAL A 126 11.68 41.22 15.36
C VAL A 126 10.46 41.60 16.18
N LYS A 127 10.62 42.35 17.28
CA LYS A 127 9.49 42.83 18.09
C LYS A 127 8.60 43.78 17.30
N ASP A 128 9.17 44.70 16.54
CA ASP A 128 8.44 45.66 15.73
C ASP A 128 7.63 44.96 14.62
N TYR A 129 8.23 43.98 13.94
CA TYR A 129 7.54 43.18 12.93
C TYR A 129 6.43 42.32 13.54
N ALA A 130 6.67 41.71 14.71
CA ALA A 130 5.64 40.95 15.41
C ALA A 130 4.43 41.84 15.78
N LEU A 131 4.68 43.05 16.28
CA LEU A 131 3.63 44.01 16.60
C LEU A 131 2.85 44.43 15.35
N ARG A 132 3.55 44.74 14.25
CA ARG A 132 2.92 45.14 12.99
C ARG A 132 2.05 44.02 12.42
N LEU A 133 2.56 42.79 12.44
CA LEU A 133 1.83 41.62 11.96
C LEU A 133 0.55 41.37 12.77
N GLU A 134 0.62 41.53 14.09
CA GLU A 134 -0.55 41.42 14.98
C GLU A 134 -1.61 42.49 14.66
N GLN A 135 -1.19 43.72 14.41
CA GLN A 135 -2.09 44.81 14.01
C GLN A 135 -2.74 44.55 12.64
N GLU A 136 -1.96 44.11 11.66
CA GLU A 136 -2.43 43.78 10.32
C GLU A 136 -3.40 42.58 10.35
N SER A 137 -3.11 41.55 11.14
CA SER A 137 -4.00 40.41 11.36
C SER A 137 -5.35 40.84 11.93
N LYS A 138 -5.36 41.71 12.95
CA LYS A 138 -6.59 42.27 13.52
C LYS A 138 -7.39 43.08 12.49
N ALA A 139 -6.72 43.93 11.71
CA ALA A 139 -7.35 44.71 10.66
C ALA A 139 -7.97 43.81 9.57
N TYR A 140 -7.21 42.80 9.12
CA TYR A 140 -7.67 41.81 8.15
C TYR A 140 -8.91 41.07 8.65
N HIS A 141 -8.89 40.54 9.88
CA HIS A 141 -10.04 39.84 10.44
C HIS A 141 -11.27 40.73 10.58
N LYS A 142 -11.08 41.99 10.97
CA LYS A 142 -12.18 42.98 11.03
C LYS A 142 -12.82 43.16 9.66
N THR A 143 -12.04 43.55 8.65
CA THR A 143 -12.55 43.78 7.28
C THR A 143 -13.13 42.51 6.66
N ASN A 144 -12.52 41.35 6.89
CA ASN A 144 -13.04 40.08 6.37
C ASN A 144 -14.37 39.68 7.03
N ASN A 145 -14.53 39.93 8.34
CA ASN A 145 -15.80 39.70 9.02
C ASN A 145 -16.89 40.63 8.50
N GLU A 146 -16.59 41.92 8.31
CA GLU A 146 -17.52 42.89 7.67
C GLU A 146 -17.96 42.41 6.28
N ARG A 147 -17.01 41.98 5.43
CA ARG A 147 -17.31 41.39 4.12
C ARG A 147 -18.23 40.17 4.23
N ARG A 148 -18.00 39.26 5.19
CA ARG A 148 -18.87 38.09 5.40
C ARG A 148 -20.29 38.49 5.82
N THR A 149 -20.42 39.51 6.66
CA THR A 149 -21.71 40.07 7.05
C THR A 149 -22.45 40.61 5.83
N TYR A 150 -21.81 41.44 4.99
CA TYR A 150 -22.43 41.97 3.77
C TYR A 150 -22.85 40.86 2.79
N LEU A 151 -22.01 39.83 2.61
CA LEU A 151 -22.37 38.69 1.76
C LEU A 151 -23.59 37.93 2.29
N ALA A 152 -23.72 37.78 3.60
CA ALA A 152 -24.87 37.16 4.24
C ALA A 152 -26.13 38.01 4.05
N GLU A 153 -26.05 39.33 4.26
CA GLU A 153 -27.15 40.27 4.03
C GLU A 153 -27.62 40.25 2.56
N MET A 154 -26.70 40.32 1.59
CA MET A 154 -27.02 40.21 0.17
C MET A 154 -27.73 38.89 -0.17
N SER A 155 -27.31 37.80 0.45
CA SER A 155 -27.93 36.48 0.25
C SER A 155 -29.35 36.43 0.83
N GLN A 156 -29.57 37.01 2.02
CA GLN A 156 -30.90 37.12 2.63
C GLN A 156 -31.84 38.00 1.80
N VAL A 157 -31.36 39.16 1.34
CA VAL A 157 -32.14 40.07 0.47
C VAL A 157 -32.48 39.38 -0.85
N SER A 158 -31.54 38.67 -1.46
CA SER A 158 -31.77 37.92 -2.71
C SER A 158 -32.77 36.77 -2.52
N GLY A 159 -32.68 36.03 -1.40
CA GLY A 159 -33.63 34.98 -1.05
C GLY A 159 -35.03 35.52 -0.81
N SER A 160 -35.16 36.62 -0.06
CA SER A 160 -36.43 37.32 0.18
C SER A 160 -37.04 37.81 -1.13
N TYR A 161 -36.25 38.45 -2.00
CA TYR A 161 -36.71 38.92 -3.32
C TYR A 161 -37.23 37.76 -4.21
N GLN A 162 -36.55 36.61 -4.19
CA GLN A 162 -37.01 35.41 -4.92
C GLN A 162 -38.29 34.82 -4.34
N VAL A 163 -38.44 34.78 -3.02
CA VAL A 163 -39.68 34.33 -2.35
C VAL A 163 -40.82 35.30 -2.67
N SER A 164 -40.61 36.61 -2.57
CA SER A 164 -41.62 37.62 -2.94
C SER A 164 -42.02 37.54 -4.41
N LYS A 165 -41.08 37.33 -5.34
CA LYS A 165 -41.38 37.18 -6.78
C LYS A 165 -42.17 35.90 -7.06
N LYS A 166 -41.82 34.77 -6.43
CA LYS A 166 -42.59 33.51 -6.55
C LYS A 166 -43.99 33.65 -5.96
N GLN A 167 -44.11 34.31 -4.80
CA GLN A 167 -45.39 34.54 -4.14
C GLN A 167 -46.28 35.54 -4.91
N GLN A 168 -45.70 36.45 -5.70
CA GLN A 168 -46.45 37.28 -6.66
C GLN A 168 -46.91 36.49 -7.89
N MET A 169 -46.09 35.57 -8.43
CA MET A 169 -46.49 34.74 -9.57
C MET A 169 -47.54 33.69 -9.21
N ASP A 170 -47.51 33.12 -8.00
CA ASP A 170 -48.53 32.18 -7.52
C ASP A 170 -49.87 32.85 -7.18
N GLN A 171 -49.91 34.19 -7.04
CA GLN A 171 -51.14 34.96 -6.79
C GLN A 171 -51.80 35.50 -8.08
N LEU A 172 -51.17 35.33 -9.25
CA LEU A 172 -51.80 35.64 -10.53
C LEU A 172 -52.77 34.52 -10.95
N PRO A 173 -54.01 34.81 -11.36
CA PRO A 173 -54.96 33.77 -11.78
C PRO A 173 -54.39 33.06 -13.01
N ARG A 174 -54.08 31.78 -12.86
CA ARG A 174 -53.68 30.91 -13.98
C ARG A 174 -54.84 30.85 -14.97
N MET A 175 -54.75 31.60 -16.06
CA MET A 175 -55.72 31.54 -17.17
C MET A 175 -55.77 30.10 -17.67
N LYS A 176 -56.97 29.54 -17.55
CA LYS A 176 -57.32 28.16 -17.88
C LYS A 176 -57.43 28.07 -19.40
N GLU A 177 -56.36 27.66 -20.07
CA GLU A 177 -56.40 27.36 -21.50
C GLU A 177 -56.46 25.84 -21.74
N ASN A 178 -57.22 25.49 -22.76
CA ASN A 178 -57.98 24.26 -22.84
C ASN A 178 -57.20 23.01 -23.27
N LEU A 179 -57.75 21.90 -22.80
CA LEU A 179 -57.47 20.50 -23.08
C LEU A 179 -57.30 20.18 -24.59
N VAL A 180 -56.09 19.80 -25.03
CA VAL A 180 -55.89 18.98 -26.24
C VAL A 180 -55.01 17.78 -25.87
N LYS A 181 -55.55 16.60 -26.15
CA LYS A 181 -55.04 15.29 -25.76
C LYS A 181 -53.90 14.86 -26.68
N THR A 182 -52.72 14.62 -26.14
CA THR A 182 -51.76 13.68 -26.78
C THR A 182 -50.88 12.99 -25.73
N GLY A 183 -50.86 11.66 -25.77
CA GLY A 183 -49.70 10.82 -25.44
C GLY A 183 -49.34 10.64 -23.96
N ARG A 184 -49.75 9.51 -23.39
CA ARG A 184 -49.22 8.97 -22.12
C ARG A 184 -47.72 8.68 -22.25
N TYR A 185 -46.90 9.18 -21.33
CA TYR A 185 -45.68 8.49 -20.86
C TYR A 185 -45.36 8.94 -19.42
N ASN A 186 -45.36 8.00 -18.48
CA ASN A 186 -44.99 8.21 -17.08
C ASN A 186 -43.47 8.15 -16.90
N PRO A 187 -42.82 9.07 -16.17
CA PRO A 187 -41.51 8.82 -15.60
C PRO A 187 -41.65 8.30 -14.16
N VAL A 188 -41.22 7.06 -14.02
CA VAL A 188 -41.02 6.28 -12.80
C VAL A 188 -39.85 6.87 -11.99
N ASN A 189 -40.05 7.01 -10.68
CA ASN A 189 -39.04 7.12 -9.60
C ASN A 189 -38.10 8.35 -9.53
N GLN A 190 -38.43 9.34 -8.69
CA GLN A 190 -37.43 10.09 -7.91
C GLN A 190 -37.54 9.69 -6.44
N LYS A 191 -36.58 8.86 -5.99
CA LYS A 191 -36.38 8.54 -4.57
C LYS A 191 -34.99 9.07 -4.19
N THR A 192 -34.89 10.36 -3.87
CA THR A 192 -33.69 10.90 -3.21
C THR A 192 -33.70 10.44 -1.76
N MET A 193 -32.99 9.35 -1.49
CA MET A 193 -32.67 8.92 -0.12
C MET A 193 -31.79 9.98 0.54
N ASN A 194 -32.31 10.62 1.59
CA ASN A 194 -31.52 11.35 2.56
C ASN A 194 -30.72 10.35 3.40
N ALA A 195 -29.44 10.15 3.08
CA ALA A 195 -28.53 9.43 3.96
C ALA A 195 -28.13 10.34 5.14
N LYS A 196 -28.81 10.17 6.28
CA LYS A 196 -28.39 10.74 7.57
C LYS A 196 -26.99 10.20 7.90
N ARG A 197 -25.96 11.05 7.83
CA ARG A 197 -24.64 10.78 8.45
C ARG A 197 -24.84 10.70 9.96
N GLY A 198 -24.67 9.50 10.51
CA GLY A 198 -24.59 9.26 11.95
C GLY A 198 -23.30 9.80 12.57
N PRO A 199 -23.22 9.82 13.92
CA PRO A 199 -22.14 10.50 14.65
C PRO A 199 -20.82 9.72 14.57
N THR A 200 -19.77 10.35 14.07
CA THR A 200 -18.40 9.82 14.10
C THR A 200 -17.85 9.83 15.53
N LYS A 201 -17.56 8.65 16.07
CA LYS A 201 -16.86 8.48 17.35
C LYS A 201 -15.42 9.03 17.23
N LYS A 202 -15.04 9.94 18.13
CA LYS A 202 -13.66 10.43 18.28
C LYS A 202 -12.79 9.30 18.83
N VAL A 203 -11.76 8.90 18.09
CA VAL A 203 -10.69 8.03 18.61
C VAL A 203 -9.62 8.94 19.20
N THR A 204 -9.47 8.88 20.53
CA THR A 204 -8.39 9.53 21.26
C THR A 204 -7.08 8.78 20.95
N ARG A 205 -6.17 9.44 20.24
CA ARG A 205 -4.84 8.92 19.91
C ARG A 205 -3.97 8.93 21.17
N SER A 206 -3.69 7.74 21.71
CA SER A 206 -2.73 7.57 22.81
C SER A 206 -1.30 7.63 22.26
N ASN A 207 -0.50 8.57 22.76
CA ASN A 207 0.91 8.75 22.41
C ASN A 207 1.78 8.06 23.46
N HIS A 208 2.11 6.78 23.27
CA HIS A 208 3.18 6.15 24.05
C HIS A 208 4.12 5.38 23.13
N LEU A 209 5.40 5.77 23.17
CA LEU A 209 6.51 5.04 22.55
C LEU A 209 6.84 3.79 23.40
N PRO A 210 7.28 2.68 22.78
CA PRO A 210 7.66 1.48 23.52
C PRO A 210 8.94 1.71 24.32
N LYS A 211 8.99 1.13 25.53
CA LYS A 211 10.15 1.21 26.43
C LYS A 211 11.26 0.27 25.96
N LEU A 212 12.49 0.78 25.95
CA LEU A 212 13.71 -0.01 25.78
C LEU A 212 14.11 -0.58 27.14
N ASN A 213 14.32 -1.90 27.21
CA ASN A 213 14.88 -2.55 28.39
C ASN A 213 16.42 -2.46 28.37
N PRO A 214 17.07 -2.39 29.55
CA PRO A 214 18.52 -2.30 29.70
C PRO A 214 19.27 -3.57 29.28
#